data_AF-A0A3D0TYF4-F1
#
_entry.id   AF-A0A3D0TYF4-F1
#
_cell.length_a   1.000
_cell.length_b   1.000
_cell.length_c   1.000
_cell.angle_alpha   90.00
_cell.angle_beta   90.00
_cell.angle_gamma   90.00
#
_symmetry.space_group_name_H-M   'P 1'
#
loop_
_entity.id
_entity.type
_entity.pdbx_description
1 polymer ?
#
loop_
_entity_poly.entity_id
_entity_poly.type
_entity_poly.pdbx_seq_one_letter_code
_entity_poly.pdbx_strand_id
1 'polypeptide(L)'
;QRPGWLPGRSGGSWTDAEPAAIVVCSPPEDKGRRHPLDDDVTIGRSADCDVVLDDGYSSETHARLFRRGEQHLLEDLGSTNGTYVNRRRVRSATIVHLGDQIQVGATVFEVMS
;
A
#
# COMPACT_ATOMS: atom_id res chain seq x y z
N GLN A 1 -20.45 -50.21 28.93
CA GLN A 1 -20.53 -48.96 28.16
C GLN A 1 -19.21 -48.21 28.34
N ARG A 2 -18.41 -48.09 27.28
CA ARG A 2 -17.18 -47.27 27.14
C ARG A 2 -17.06 -46.94 25.64
N PRO A 3 -16.29 -45.93 25.17
CA PRO A 3 -15.70 -44.75 25.83
C PRO A 3 -15.92 -43.44 24.99
N GLY A 4 -15.30 -42.31 25.34
CA GLY A 4 -15.18 -41.17 24.39
C GLY A 4 -14.53 -39.90 24.93
N TRP A 5 -13.24 -39.75 24.68
CA TRP A 5 -12.39 -38.57 24.90
C TRP A 5 -12.70 -37.41 23.92
N LEU A 6 -12.42 -36.16 24.31
CA LEU A 6 -12.65 -34.87 23.61
C LEU A 6 -11.70 -34.68 22.39
N PRO A 7 -11.98 -33.74 21.47
CA PRO A 7 -11.13 -32.54 21.49
C PRO A 7 -11.80 -31.23 21.01
N GLY A 8 -11.27 -30.11 21.52
CA GLY A 8 -11.04 -28.90 20.74
C GLY A 8 -12.23 -27.97 20.53
N ARG A 9 -12.46 -27.03 21.46
CA ARG A 9 -12.91 -25.70 21.03
C ARG A 9 -11.68 -25.02 20.44
N SER A 10 -11.51 -25.20 19.15
CA SER A 10 -10.80 -24.30 18.24
C SER A 10 -11.37 -22.90 18.41
N GLY A 11 -10.86 -22.15 19.39
CA GLY A 11 -10.85 -20.70 19.30
C GLY A 11 -9.78 -20.35 18.28
N GLY A 12 -10.13 -20.43 16.99
CA GLY A 12 -9.25 -20.02 15.91
C GLY A 12 -8.75 -18.61 16.20
N SER A 13 -7.45 -18.49 16.48
CA SER A 13 -6.72 -17.31 16.06
C SER A 13 -6.72 -17.37 14.53
N TRP A 14 -7.82 -16.94 13.93
CA TRP A 14 -7.72 -16.27 12.64
C TRP A 14 -6.84 -15.06 12.96
N THR A 15 -5.54 -15.16 12.72
CA THR A 15 -4.82 -13.96 12.33
C THR A 15 -5.52 -13.56 11.03
N ASP A 16 -6.56 -12.74 11.17
CA ASP A 16 -6.99 -11.83 10.14
C ASP A 16 -5.73 -11.00 9.88
N ALA A 17 -4.87 -11.49 8.99
CA ALA A 17 -3.80 -10.68 8.47
C ALA A 17 -4.55 -9.61 7.71
N GLU A 18 -4.66 -8.42 8.32
CA GLU A 18 -5.38 -7.33 7.71
C GLU A 18 -4.85 -7.14 6.27
N PRO A 19 -5.75 -6.93 5.30
CA PRO A 19 -5.33 -6.81 3.92
C PRO A 19 -4.35 -5.64 3.80
N ALA A 20 -3.30 -5.88 3.01
CA ALA A 20 -2.23 -4.90 2.83
C ALA A 20 -2.81 -3.55 2.41
N ALA A 21 -2.27 -2.47 2.97
CA ALA A 21 -2.68 -1.10 2.71
C ALA A 21 -1.45 -0.20 2.62
N ILE A 22 -1.60 0.96 1.99
CA ILE A 22 -0.68 2.08 2.19
C ILE A 22 -1.28 3.07 3.18
N VAL A 23 -0.48 3.48 4.17
CA VAL A 23 -0.87 4.46 5.19
C VAL A 23 -0.04 5.72 5.02
N VAL A 24 -0.69 6.87 4.97
CA VAL A 24 0.00 8.17 4.87
C VAL A 24 0.79 8.43 6.15
N CYS A 25 2.09 8.68 6.01
CA CYS A 25 3.00 9.04 7.09
C CYS A 25 3.30 10.55 7.12
N SER A 26 3.32 11.18 5.94
CA SER A 26 3.41 12.64 5.76
C SER A 26 2.74 13.05 4.45
N PRO A 27 2.16 14.27 4.36
CA PRO A 27 2.21 15.35 5.35
C PRO A 27 1.31 15.10 6.58
N PRO A 28 1.50 15.82 7.71
CA PRO A 28 0.81 15.53 8.96
C PRO A 28 -0.72 15.71 8.90
N GLU A 29 -1.22 16.57 8.02
CA GLU A 29 -2.66 16.78 7.80
C GLU A 29 -3.39 15.52 7.32
N ASP A 30 -2.73 14.68 6.55
CA ASP A 30 -3.29 13.43 6.00
C ASP A 30 -2.79 12.18 6.72
N LYS A 31 -1.93 12.34 7.74
CA LYS A 31 -1.28 11.22 8.42
C LYS A 31 -2.29 10.25 9.04
N GLY A 32 -2.08 8.96 8.80
CA GLY A 32 -2.94 7.87 9.28
C GLY A 32 -4.05 7.51 8.31
N ARG A 33 -4.26 8.27 7.23
CA ARG A 33 -5.17 7.88 6.16
C ARG A 33 -4.68 6.58 5.51
N ARG A 34 -5.57 5.58 5.43
CA ARG A 34 -5.26 4.23 4.97
C ARG A 34 -6.00 3.91 3.67
N HIS A 35 -5.29 3.34 2.71
CA HIS A 35 -5.83 2.92 1.42
C HIS A 35 -5.52 1.43 1.19
N PRO A 36 -6.54 0.56 1.13
CA PRO A 36 -6.36 -0.87 0.88
C PRO A 36 -5.69 -1.15 -0.48
N LEU A 37 -4.92 -2.23 -0.56
CA LEU A 37 -4.24 -2.73 -1.77
C LEU A 37 -4.90 -4.00 -2.32
N ASP A 38 -6.22 -4.10 -2.18
CA ASP A 38 -7.00 -5.24 -2.65
C ASP A 38 -7.03 -5.32 -4.19
N ASP A 39 -7.08 -4.15 -4.83
CA ASP A 39 -7.09 -3.95 -6.27
C ASP A 39 -5.92 -3.06 -6.72
N ASP A 40 -5.89 -2.73 -8.01
CA ASP A 40 -4.95 -1.76 -8.55
C ASP A 40 -5.31 -0.35 -8.10
N VAL A 41 -4.33 0.34 -7.51
CA VAL A 41 -4.47 1.66 -6.91
C VAL A 41 -3.63 2.66 -7.69
N THR A 42 -4.27 3.70 -8.21
CA THR A 42 -3.61 4.85 -8.83
C THR A 42 -3.43 5.98 -7.82
N ILE A 43 -2.27 6.63 -7.88
CA ILE A 43 -1.89 7.70 -6.93
C ILE A 43 -1.48 8.93 -7.74
N GLY A 44 -2.06 10.08 -7.42
CA GLY A 44 -1.75 11.35 -8.08
C GLY A 44 -2.65 12.49 -7.62
N ARG A 45 -2.43 13.71 -8.13
CA ARG A 45 -3.26 14.87 -7.80
C ARG A 45 -4.59 14.94 -8.57
N SER A 46 -4.76 14.15 -9.62
CA SER A 46 -6.02 14.15 -10.35
C SER A 46 -7.12 13.57 -9.47
N ALA A 47 -8.32 14.15 -9.55
CA ALA A 47 -9.51 13.61 -8.89
C ALA A 47 -9.94 12.23 -9.43
N ASP A 48 -9.40 11.83 -10.59
CA ASP A 48 -9.64 10.51 -11.19
C ASP A 48 -8.78 9.39 -10.58
N CYS A 49 -7.83 9.72 -9.70
CA CYS A 49 -7.00 8.72 -9.02
C CYS A 49 -7.70 8.13 -7.80
N ASP A 50 -7.41 6.86 -7.48
CA ASP A 50 -7.93 6.19 -6.29
C ASP A 50 -7.41 6.83 -4.99
N VAL A 51 -6.15 7.28 -5.03
CA VAL A 51 -5.52 8.08 -3.97
C VAL A 51 -5.20 9.46 -4.51
N VAL A 52 -6.12 10.38 -4.24
CA VAL A 52 -5.97 11.80 -4.60
C VAL A 52 -5.09 12.51 -3.59
N LEU A 53 -4.00 13.12 -4.08
CA LEU A 53 -3.06 13.89 -3.29
C LEU A 53 -3.28 15.39 -3.46
N ASP A 54 -3.37 16.12 -2.35
CA ASP A 54 -3.23 17.59 -2.36
C ASP A 54 -1.74 17.97 -2.31
N ASP A 55 -1.00 17.56 -3.34
CA ASP A 55 0.45 17.67 -3.40
C ASP A 55 0.90 18.25 -4.74
N GLY A 56 1.40 19.49 -4.73
CA GLY A 56 1.92 20.18 -5.91
C GLY A 56 3.15 19.54 -6.55
N TYR A 57 3.86 18.66 -5.85
CA TYR A 57 4.97 17.86 -6.36
C TYR A 57 4.51 16.52 -6.96
N SER A 58 3.23 16.16 -6.80
CA SER A 58 2.66 15.01 -7.46
C SER A 58 2.19 15.34 -8.89
N SER A 59 2.16 14.32 -9.75
CA SER A 59 1.67 14.43 -11.12
C SER A 59 0.19 14.02 -11.14
N GLU A 60 -0.55 14.35 -12.20
CA GLU A 60 -1.99 14.05 -12.30
C GLU A 60 -2.29 12.57 -12.06
N THR A 61 -1.54 11.70 -12.73
CA THR A 61 -1.44 10.27 -12.44
C THR A 61 0.05 9.95 -12.27
N HIS A 62 0.53 9.83 -11.03
CA HIS A 62 1.96 9.83 -10.72
C HIS A 62 2.53 8.42 -10.64
N ALA A 63 1.85 7.54 -9.92
CA ALA A 63 2.27 6.17 -9.68
C ALA A 63 1.08 5.23 -9.66
N ARG A 64 1.34 3.95 -9.85
CA ARG A 64 0.36 2.88 -9.67
C ARG A 64 0.95 1.80 -8.78
N LEU A 65 0.13 1.33 -7.86
CA LEU A 65 0.39 0.15 -7.05
C LEU A 65 -0.58 -0.94 -7.51
N PHE A 66 -0.07 -2.10 -7.87
CA PHE A 66 -0.89 -3.16 -8.46
C PHE A 66 -0.42 -4.54 -8.00
N ARG A 67 -1.31 -5.52 -8.08
CA ARG A 67 -0.97 -6.91 -7.73
C ARG A 67 -0.59 -7.72 -8.96
N ARG A 68 0.48 -8.50 -8.85
CA ARG A 68 0.82 -9.56 -9.82
C ARG A 68 1.05 -10.86 -9.08
N GLY A 69 0.01 -11.69 -9.03
CA GLY A 69 -0.03 -12.85 -8.14
C GLY A 69 -0.02 -12.42 -6.67
N GLU A 70 0.93 -12.96 -5.90
CA GLU A 70 1.07 -12.66 -4.47
C GLU A 70 1.94 -11.42 -4.19
N GLN A 71 2.41 -10.72 -5.22
CA GLN A 71 3.31 -9.59 -5.07
C GLN A 71 2.58 -8.27 -5.33
N HIS A 72 2.84 -7.30 -4.47
CA HIS A 72 2.51 -5.89 -4.71
C HIS A 72 3.67 -5.23 -5.45
N LEU A 73 3.37 -4.55 -6.54
CA LEU A 73 4.34 -3.81 -7.34
C LEU A 73 3.96 -2.34 -7.37
N LEU A 74 4.99 -1.49 -7.32
CA LEU A 74 4.90 -0.05 -7.52
C LEU A 74 5.56 0.32 -8.84
N GLU A 75 4.87 1.08 -9.66
CA GLU A 75 5.35 1.62 -10.93
C GLU A 75 5.19 3.14 -10.96
N ASP A 76 6.25 3.83 -11.36
CA ASP A 76 6.21 5.26 -11.68
C ASP A 76 5.67 5.44 -13.10
N LEU A 77 4.66 6.29 -13.27
CA LEU A 77 3.96 6.48 -14.54
C LEU A 77 4.53 7.66 -15.36
N GLY A 78 5.83 7.93 -15.23
CA GLY A 78 6.47 9.06 -15.91
C GLY A 78 6.30 10.36 -15.14
N SER A 79 6.32 10.28 -13.81
CA SER A 79 6.12 11.44 -12.96
C SER A 79 7.26 12.45 -13.06
N THR A 80 6.95 13.72 -12.76
CA THR A 80 7.94 14.80 -12.85
C THR A 80 9.03 14.68 -11.78
N ASN A 81 8.64 14.43 -10.53
CA ASN A 81 9.55 14.38 -9.38
C ASN A 81 10.05 12.97 -9.06
N GLY A 82 9.46 11.94 -9.68
CA GLY A 82 9.81 10.55 -9.46
C GLY A 82 9.12 9.94 -8.25
N THR A 83 8.98 8.61 -8.32
CA THR A 83 8.55 7.75 -7.22
C THR A 83 9.75 7.07 -6.56
N TYR A 84 9.71 6.86 -5.25
CA TYR A 84 10.80 6.25 -4.49
C TYR A 84 10.29 5.16 -3.53
N VAL A 85 11.06 4.08 -3.37
CA VAL A 85 10.88 3.06 -2.32
C VAL A 85 12.10 3.09 -1.43
N ASN A 86 11.92 3.28 -0.12
CA ASN A 86 13.01 3.37 0.86
C ASN A 86 14.14 4.33 0.42
N ARG A 87 13.75 5.51 -0.08
CA ARG A 87 14.64 6.55 -0.65
C ARG A 87 15.39 6.17 -1.93
N ARG A 88 15.09 5.01 -2.53
CA ARG A 88 15.64 4.58 -3.82
C ARG A 88 14.62 4.83 -4.93
N ARG A 89 15.03 5.55 -5.97
CA ARG A 89 14.15 5.90 -7.08
C ARG A 89 13.70 4.67 -7.85
N VAL A 90 12.41 4.57 -8.10
CA VAL A 90 11.79 3.55 -8.95
C VAL A 90 12.12 3.87 -10.40
N ARG A 91 12.62 2.88 -11.14
CA ARG A 91 12.96 2.99 -12.57
C ARG A 91 12.15 2.03 -13.46
N SER A 92 11.54 1.04 -12.85
CA SER A 92 10.69 0.01 -13.43
C SER A 92 9.77 -0.50 -12.33
N ALA A 93 8.70 -1.22 -12.68
CA ALA A 93 7.85 -1.89 -11.71
C ALA A 93 8.69 -2.64 -10.65
N THR A 94 8.52 -2.27 -9.39
CA THR A 94 9.36 -2.69 -8.26
C THR A 94 8.47 -3.34 -7.21
N ILE A 95 8.85 -4.51 -6.71
CA ILE A 95 8.11 -5.18 -5.63
C ILE A 95 8.24 -4.34 -4.36
N VAL A 96 7.11 -4.15 -3.67
CA VAL A 96 7.05 -3.51 -2.35
C VAL A 96 6.65 -4.52 -1.30
N HIS A 97 7.21 -4.36 -0.10
CA HIS A 97 6.99 -5.23 1.05
C HIS A 97 6.36 -4.46 2.21
N LEU A 98 5.76 -5.18 3.15
CA LEU A 98 5.29 -4.59 4.41
C LEU A 98 6.45 -3.88 5.13
N GLY A 99 6.18 -2.67 5.63
CA GLY A 99 7.13 -1.76 6.25
C GLY A 99 7.91 -0.89 5.25
N ASP A 100 7.79 -1.11 3.94
CA ASP A 100 8.45 -0.25 2.96
C ASP A 100 7.84 1.15 2.95
N GLN A 101 8.71 2.16 2.86
CA GLN A 101 8.29 3.54 2.67
C GLN A 101 8.23 3.88 1.19
N ILE A 102 7.08 4.34 0.73
CA ILE A 102 6.83 4.79 -0.63
C ILE A 102 6.72 6.31 -0.61
N GLN A 103 7.47 7.00 -1.47
CA GLN A 103 7.34 8.44 -1.65
C GLN A 103 6.84 8.74 -3.06
N VAL A 104 5.78 9.54 -3.12
CA VAL A 104 5.12 10.04 -4.33
C VAL A 104 5.04 11.56 -4.21
N GLY A 105 5.79 12.31 -5.02
CA GLY A 105 5.95 13.74 -4.81
C GLY A 105 6.58 14.05 -3.45
N ALA A 106 5.90 14.85 -2.63
CA ALA A 106 6.24 15.14 -1.24
C ALA A 106 5.51 14.23 -0.22
N THR A 107 4.53 13.44 -0.67
CA THR A 107 3.75 12.54 0.16
C THR A 107 4.51 11.24 0.42
N VAL A 108 4.52 10.77 1.68
CA VAL A 108 5.17 9.51 2.08
C VAL A 108 4.12 8.59 2.68
N PHE A 109 4.13 7.36 2.19
CA PHE A 109 3.32 6.25 2.66
C PHE A 109 4.19 5.16 3.26
N GLU A 110 3.61 4.35 4.12
CA GLU A 110 4.17 3.09 4.57
C GLU A 110 3.22 1.94 4.20
N VAL A 111 3.77 0.85 3.68
CA VAL A 111 3.00 -0.36 3.39
C VAL A 111 2.76 -1.12 4.69
N MET A 112 1.51 -1.38 5.05
CA MET A 112 1.11 -2.08 6.27
C MET A 112 0.18 -3.23 5.93
N SER A 113 0.08 -4.24 6.80
CA SER A 113 -1.02 -5.22 6.78
C SER A 113 -2.11 -4.72 7.71
#